data_AF-A0A954GC75-F1
#
_entry.id   AF-A0A954GC75-F1
#
_cell.length_a   1.000
_cell.length_b   1.000
_cell.length_c   1.000
_cell.angle_alpha   90.00
_cell.angle_beta   90.00
_cell.angle_gamma   90.00
#
_symmetry.space_group_name_H-M   'P 1'
#
loop_
_entity.id
_entity.type
_entity.pdbx_description
1 polymer ?
#
loop_
_entity_poly.entity_id
_entity_poly.type
_entity_poly.pdbx_seq_one_letter_code
_entity_poly.pdbx_strand_id
1 'polypeptide(L)'
;MPHRLPLFSTIALSLFTATLFAEEPAISPEIDPPLLPAPSVTAAPEFVPPGSAGTYSVPHVSPPEMVTPPSVSIAPPAVAYQPVALYPRVRVRSKHKAHPYGVPTIVAVADPRDRSCLVNVEVCMPPCECLGVFHNRRGNRVTYDFGQYEIEIISRLGVVIVDYNS
;
A
#
# COMPACT_ATOMS: atom_id res chain seq x y z
N MET A 1 0.62 54.78 -9.15
CA MET A 1 1.11 53.81 -8.15
C MET A 1 2.26 53.04 -8.76
N PRO A 2 3.45 53.06 -8.14
CA PRO A 2 4.71 52.69 -8.77
C PRO A 2 4.90 51.17 -8.93
N HIS A 3 5.50 50.82 -10.07
CA HIS A 3 5.94 49.51 -10.50
C HIS A 3 6.97 48.89 -9.54
N ARG A 4 6.82 47.59 -9.21
CA ARG A 4 7.88 46.76 -8.62
C ARG A 4 8.29 45.66 -9.61
N LEU A 5 9.58 45.65 -9.92
CA LEU A 5 10.28 44.77 -10.86
C LEU A 5 10.52 43.35 -10.31
N PRO A 6 10.80 42.36 -11.18
CA PRO A 6 11.03 40.97 -10.81
C PRO A 6 12.42 40.72 -10.23
N LEU A 7 12.49 39.85 -9.21
CA LEU A 7 13.75 39.36 -8.63
C LEU A 7 14.30 38.22 -9.50
N PHE A 8 15.42 38.52 -10.15
CA PHE A 8 16.35 37.62 -10.85
C PHE A 8 16.78 36.47 -9.92
N SER A 9 16.64 35.22 -10.35
CA SER A 9 17.68 34.43 -11.02
C SER A 9 18.99 34.34 -10.22
N THR A 10 19.16 33.22 -9.51
CA THR A 10 20.49 32.72 -9.16
C THR A 10 20.47 31.21 -9.27
N ILE A 11 20.85 30.73 -10.46
CA ILE A 11 21.07 29.32 -10.75
C ILE A 11 22.39 28.94 -10.08
N ALA A 12 22.33 28.17 -8.99
CA ALA A 12 23.50 27.52 -8.42
C ALA A 12 23.82 26.28 -9.29
N LEU A 13 24.78 26.43 -10.21
CA LEU A 13 25.44 25.29 -10.86
C LEU A 13 26.26 24.56 -9.79
N SER A 14 25.74 23.43 -9.30
CA SER A 14 26.53 22.48 -8.51
C SER A 14 27.20 21.50 -9.46
N LEU A 15 28.53 21.58 -9.53
CA LEU A 15 29.40 20.67 -10.27
C LEU A 15 29.30 19.28 -9.64
N PHE A 16 28.67 18.34 -10.37
CA PHE A 16 28.63 16.93 -10.02
C PHE A 16 30.00 16.31 -10.35
N THR A 17 30.78 16.02 -9.32
CA THR A 17 32.03 15.26 -9.42
C THR A 17 31.65 13.80 -9.63
N ALA A 18 31.87 13.27 -10.83
CA ALA A 18 31.68 11.86 -11.14
C ALA A 18 32.83 11.05 -10.52
N THR A 19 32.60 10.41 -9.39
CA THR A 19 33.53 9.42 -8.83
C THR A 19 33.28 8.09 -9.55
N LEU A 20 34.20 7.76 -10.45
CA LEU A 20 34.30 6.47 -11.12
C LEU A 20 34.74 5.44 -10.08
N PHE A 21 33.81 4.67 -9.52
CA PHE A 21 34.16 3.55 -8.65
C PHE A 21 34.30 2.29 -9.49
N ALA A 22 35.50 1.73 -9.42
CA ALA A 22 35.95 0.51 -10.08
C ALA A 22 35.09 -0.68 -9.65
N GLU A 23 34.70 -1.46 -10.64
CA GLU A 23 34.01 -2.74 -10.53
C GLU A 23 35.03 -3.81 -10.08
N GLU A 24 34.89 -4.28 -8.85
CA GLU A 24 35.65 -5.43 -8.32
C GLU A 24 34.81 -6.70 -8.52
N PRO A 25 35.32 -7.74 -9.20
CA PRO A 25 34.58 -8.98 -9.41
C PRO A 25 34.59 -9.80 -8.11
N ALA A 26 33.48 -9.76 -7.36
CA ALA A 26 33.27 -10.61 -6.21
C ALA A 26 32.98 -12.06 -6.65
N ILE A 27 33.97 -12.92 -6.44
CA ILE A 27 33.88 -14.38 -6.47
C ILE A 27 32.75 -14.81 -5.50
N SER A 28 31.72 -15.45 -6.04
CA SER A 28 30.62 -16.02 -5.24
C SER A 28 30.98 -17.46 -4.85
N PRO A 29 31.16 -17.78 -3.56
CA PRO A 29 31.27 -19.16 -3.13
C PRO A 29 29.88 -19.81 -3.14
N GLU A 30 29.75 -20.85 -3.95
CA GLU A 30 28.61 -21.77 -3.97
C GLU A 30 28.60 -22.54 -2.64
N ILE A 31 27.74 -22.09 -1.72
CA ILE A 31 27.49 -22.76 -0.45
C ILE A 31 26.23 -23.60 -0.64
N ASP A 32 26.42 -24.91 -0.70
CA ASP A 32 25.33 -25.89 -0.64
C ASP A 32 24.46 -25.62 0.60
N PRO A 33 23.14 -25.40 0.44
CA PRO A 33 22.27 -25.14 1.57
C PRO A 33 22.12 -26.42 2.43
N PRO A 34 22.26 -26.31 3.76
CA PRO A 34 22.02 -27.45 4.64
C PRO A 34 20.55 -27.87 4.55
N LEU A 35 20.33 -29.17 4.30
CA LEU A 35 19.04 -29.83 4.38
C LEU A 35 18.45 -29.67 5.79
N LEU A 36 17.54 -28.70 5.96
CA LEU A 36 16.82 -28.54 7.21
C LEU A 36 15.75 -29.64 7.35
N PRO A 37 15.58 -30.23 8.55
CA PRO A 37 14.56 -31.23 8.81
C PRO A 37 13.15 -30.63 8.69
N ALA A 38 12.24 -31.40 8.10
CA ALA A 38 10.84 -31.02 7.92
C ALA A 38 10.16 -30.68 9.27
N PRO A 39 9.36 -29.60 9.35
CA PRO A 39 8.61 -29.30 10.56
C PRO A 39 7.51 -30.35 10.78
N SER A 40 7.60 -31.04 11.92
CA SER A 40 6.52 -31.88 12.44
C SER A 40 5.27 -31.04 12.65
N VAL A 41 4.18 -31.44 12.01
CA VAL A 41 2.86 -30.82 12.12
C VAL A 41 2.34 -31.04 13.56
N THR A 42 2.44 -30.00 14.39
CA THR A 42 1.79 -29.98 15.70
C THR A 42 0.29 -29.79 15.49
N ALA A 43 -0.49 -30.78 15.94
CA ALA A 43 -1.94 -30.82 15.87
C ALA A 43 -2.57 -29.57 16.51
N ALA A 44 -3.55 -28.99 15.82
CA ALA A 44 -4.34 -27.87 16.30
C ALA A 44 -5.21 -28.26 17.51
N PRO A 45 -5.40 -27.37 18.50
CA PRO A 45 -6.33 -27.62 19.61
C PRO A 45 -7.79 -27.54 19.14
N GLU A 46 -8.57 -28.56 19.46
CA GLU A 46 -10.03 -28.58 19.30
C GLU A 46 -10.67 -27.50 20.18
N PHE A 47 -11.39 -26.58 19.54
CA PHE A 47 -12.18 -25.55 20.20
C PHE A 47 -13.51 -26.15 20.68
N VAL A 48 -13.62 -26.40 21.98
CA VAL A 48 -14.88 -26.82 22.63
C VAL A 48 -15.68 -25.57 23.01
N PRO A 49 -16.87 -25.32 22.44
CA PRO A 49 -17.69 -24.18 22.83
C PRO A 49 -18.27 -24.39 24.25
N PRO A 50 -18.22 -23.38 25.13
CA PRO A 50 -18.81 -23.45 26.46
C PRO A 50 -20.34 -23.47 26.38
N GLY A 51 -20.92 -24.42 27.11
CA GLY A 51 -22.35 -24.69 27.16
C GLY A 51 -23.21 -23.50 27.60
N SER A 52 -24.29 -23.29 26.85
CA SER A 52 -25.41 -22.42 27.25
C SER A 52 -26.30 -23.13 28.25
N ALA A 53 -26.26 -22.71 29.51
CA ALA A 53 -27.28 -23.03 30.51
C ALA A 53 -27.80 -21.73 31.12
N GLY A 54 -29.07 -21.40 30.85
CA GLY A 54 -29.71 -20.19 31.34
C GLY A 54 -31.10 -20.01 30.77
N THR A 55 -32.03 -20.91 31.12
CA THR A 55 -33.45 -20.79 30.79
C THR A 55 -34.09 -19.79 31.75
N TYR A 56 -34.20 -18.53 31.32
CA TYR A 56 -35.02 -17.53 32.02
C TYR A 56 -36.39 -17.47 31.34
N SER A 57 -37.43 -17.88 32.07
CA SER A 57 -38.82 -17.77 31.63
C SER A 57 -39.27 -16.31 31.72
N VAL A 58 -39.23 -15.60 30.60
CA VAL A 58 -39.74 -14.23 30.48
C VAL A 58 -41.27 -14.26 30.34
N PRO A 59 -42.03 -13.40 31.05
CA PRO A 59 -43.48 -13.33 30.89
C PRO A 59 -43.85 -12.94 29.45
N HIS A 60 -44.72 -13.76 28.84
CA HIS A 60 -45.21 -13.60 27.47
C HIS A 60 -46.14 -12.38 27.38
N VAL A 61 -45.58 -11.22 27.06
CA VAL A 61 -46.35 -10.06 26.60
C VAL A 61 -46.62 -10.27 25.10
N SER A 62 -47.88 -10.42 24.73
CA SER A 62 -48.32 -10.48 23.33
C SER A 62 -47.85 -9.22 22.60
N PRO A 63 -46.99 -9.34 21.57
CA PRO A 63 -46.48 -8.19 20.83
C PRO A 63 -47.62 -7.46 20.10
N PRO A 64 -47.56 -6.12 19.98
CA PRO A 64 -48.44 -5.39 19.08
C PRO A 64 -48.22 -5.89 17.66
N GLU A 65 -49.31 -6.07 16.90
CA GLU A 65 -49.27 -6.41 15.47
C GLU A 65 -48.47 -5.34 14.71
N MET A 66 -47.18 -5.60 14.51
CA MET A 66 -46.33 -4.79 13.66
C MET A 66 -46.71 -5.07 12.21
N VAL A 67 -47.43 -4.10 11.62
CA VAL A 67 -47.61 -3.98 10.17
C VAL A 67 -46.24 -4.10 9.51
N THR A 68 -45.99 -5.25 8.87
CA THR A 68 -44.71 -5.52 8.21
C THR A 68 -44.60 -4.57 7.03
N PRO A 69 -43.63 -3.64 7.00
CA PRO A 69 -43.46 -2.79 5.83
C PRO A 69 -43.10 -3.68 4.63
N PRO A 70 -43.58 -3.34 3.42
CA PRO A 70 -43.25 -4.11 2.22
C PRO A 70 -41.74 -4.20 2.07
N SER A 71 -41.21 -5.42 2.06
CA SER A 71 -39.80 -5.70 1.83
C SER A 71 -39.49 -5.38 0.36
N VAL A 72 -39.05 -4.15 0.10
CA VAL A 72 -38.57 -3.75 -1.22
C VAL A 72 -37.17 -4.35 -1.39
N SER A 73 -37.09 -5.48 -2.09
CA SER A 73 -35.82 -6.07 -2.51
C SER A 73 -35.22 -5.18 -3.61
N ILE A 74 -34.41 -4.20 -3.20
CA ILE A 74 -33.59 -3.42 -4.13
C ILE A 74 -32.43 -4.32 -4.52
N ALA A 75 -32.53 -4.92 -5.71
CA ALA A 75 -31.39 -5.60 -6.31
C ALA A 75 -30.21 -4.61 -6.37
N PRO A 76 -29.03 -4.96 -5.84
CA PRO A 76 -27.88 -4.07 -5.91
C PRO A 76 -27.59 -3.76 -7.38
N PRO A 77 -27.30 -2.49 -7.72
CA PRO A 77 -26.98 -2.13 -9.09
C PRO A 77 -25.82 -2.99 -9.58
N ALA A 78 -25.96 -3.59 -10.76
CA ALA A 78 -24.89 -4.33 -11.40
C ALA A 78 -23.75 -3.35 -11.72
N VAL A 79 -22.76 -3.27 -10.83
CA VAL A 79 -21.56 -2.45 -11.05
C VAL A 79 -20.72 -3.17 -12.10
N ALA A 80 -20.69 -2.62 -13.32
CA ALA A 80 -19.81 -3.11 -14.36
C ALA A 80 -18.35 -2.94 -13.91
N TYR A 81 -17.65 -4.05 -13.71
CA TYR A 81 -16.24 -4.05 -13.33
C TYR A 81 -15.41 -3.61 -14.54
N GLN A 82 -14.93 -2.37 -14.53
CA GLN A 82 -13.97 -1.91 -15.55
C GLN A 82 -12.54 -2.17 -15.07
N PRO A 83 -11.68 -2.79 -15.90
CA PRO A 83 -10.30 -3.00 -15.53
C PRO A 83 -9.60 -1.64 -15.34
N VAL A 84 -8.94 -1.46 -14.21
CA VAL A 84 -8.19 -0.24 -13.91
C VAL A 84 -6.88 -0.27 -14.70
N ALA A 85 -6.65 0.74 -15.55
CA ALA A 85 -5.41 0.87 -16.28
C ALA A 85 -4.26 1.26 -15.34
N LEU A 86 -3.23 0.41 -15.25
CA LEU A 86 -2.02 0.65 -14.47
C LEU A 86 -0.96 1.39 -15.29
N TYR A 87 -0.16 2.21 -14.61
CA TYR A 87 0.95 2.93 -15.24
C TYR A 87 2.07 1.96 -15.63
N PRO A 88 2.54 1.95 -16.89
CA PRO A 88 3.47 0.93 -17.35
C PRO A 88 4.92 1.12 -16.90
N ARG A 89 5.31 2.35 -16.49
CA ARG A 89 6.71 2.68 -16.16
C ARG A 89 6.91 2.78 -14.65
N VAL A 90 6.78 1.65 -13.98
CA VAL A 90 7.03 1.51 -12.54
C VAL A 90 8.38 0.84 -12.32
N ARG A 91 9.19 1.36 -11.38
CA ARG A 91 10.43 0.75 -10.92
C ARG A 91 10.33 0.48 -9.43
N VAL A 92 10.58 -0.75 -9.03
CA VAL A 92 10.60 -1.14 -7.62
C VAL A 92 12.04 -1.12 -7.10
N ARG A 93 12.27 -0.38 -6.03
CA ARG A 93 13.50 -0.39 -5.23
C ARG A 93 13.30 -1.24 -3.99
N SER A 94 14.39 -1.84 -3.52
CA SER A 94 14.39 -2.60 -2.27
C SER A 94 13.32 -3.70 -2.22
N LYS A 95 13.07 -4.41 -3.34
CA LYS A 95 11.99 -5.43 -3.44
C LYS A 95 12.06 -6.49 -2.33
N HIS A 96 13.26 -6.80 -1.83
CA HIS A 96 13.48 -7.76 -0.73
C HIS A 96 12.99 -7.27 0.64
N LYS A 97 12.72 -5.96 0.80
CA LYS A 97 12.13 -5.35 2.00
C LYS A 97 10.61 -5.25 1.94
N ALA A 98 10.00 -5.66 0.83
CA ALA A 98 8.54 -5.72 0.74
C ALA A 98 8.00 -6.68 1.82
N HIS A 99 6.89 -6.30 2.46
CA HIS A 99 6.28 -7.13 3.49
C HIS A 99 5.95 -8.53 2.93
N PRO A 100 6.28 -9.63 3.63
CA PRO A 100 6.09 -10.99 3.12
C PRO A 100 4.62 -11.31 2.81
N TYR A 101 3.68 -10.67 3.51
CA TYR A 101 2.24 -10.77 3.29
C TYR A 101 1.64 -9.51 2.67
N GLY A 102 2.42 -8.78 1.87
CA GLY A 102 1.95 -7.54 1.23
C GLY A 102 0.75 -7.80 0.32
N VAL A 103 -0.33 -7.07 0.53
CA VAL A 103 -1.56 -7.12 -0.27
C VAL A 103 -1.44 -6.13 -1.42
N PRO A 104 -1.66 -6.55 -2.67
CA PRO A 104 -1.69 -5.64 -3.81
C PRO A 104 -2.81 -4.60 -3.67
N THR A 105 -2.41 -3.33 -3.64
CA THR A 105 -3.32 -2.19 -3.52
C THR A 105 -3.05 -1.22 -4.66
N ILE A 106 -4.11 -0.83 -5.37
CA ILE A 106 -4.02 0.19 -6.42
C ILE A 106 -4.09 1.56 -5.75
N VAL A 107 -3.07 2.38 -5.97
CA VAL A 107 -2.99 3.76 -5.48
C VAL A 107 -2.85 4.74 -6.63
N ALA A 108 -3.52 5.90 -6.49
CA ALA A 108 -3.39 7.00 -7.44
C ALA A 108 -2.24 7.91 -7.04
N VAL A 109 -1.34 8.21 -7.98
CA VAL A 109 -0.16 9.05 -7.78
C VAL A 109 -0.05 10.08 -8.89
N ALA A 110 0.68 11.18 -8.65
CA ALA A 110 0.91 12.19 -9.68
C ALA A 110 1.61 11.58 -10.91
N ASP A 111 1.14 11.89 -12.12
CA ASP A 111 1.79 11.41 -13.35
C ASP A 111 3.22 11.98 -13.42
N PRO A 112 4.25 11.13 -13.56
CA PRO A 112 5.63 11.61 -13.66
C PRO A 112 5.94 12.38 -14.97
N ARG A 113 5.00 12.44 -15.93
CA ARG A 113 5.07 13.25 -17.15
C ARG A 113 4.30 14.57 -17.02
N ASP A 114 3.11 14.54 -16.40
CA ASP A 114 2.26 15.71 -16.19
C ASP A 114 1.68 15.74 -14.77
N ARG A 115 2.20 16.63 -13.94
CA ARG A 115 1.79 16.70 -12.51
C ARG A 115 0.35 17.13 -12.29
N SER A 116 -0.35 17.62 -13.32
CA SER A 116 -1.78 17.93 -13.23
C SER A 116 -2.67 16.69 -13.32
N CYS A 117 -2.12 15.54 -13.75
CA CYS A 117 -2.83 14.28 -13.90
C CYS A 117 -2.43 13.26 -12.83
N LEU A 118 -3.27 12.24 -12.67
CA LEU A 118 -3.03 11.09 -11.81
C LEU A 118 -2.88 9.81 -12.65
N VAL A 119 -2.05 8.89 -12.19
CA VAL A 119 -1.89 7.55 -12.74
C VAL A 119 -2.03 6.53 -11.63
N ASN A 120 -2.56 5.35 -11.97
CA ASN A 120 -2.73 4.26 -11.01
C ASN A 120 -1.50 3.36 -11.00
N VAL A 121 -1.04 2.98 -9.82
CA VAL A 121 0.05 2.01 -9.63
C VAL A 121 -0.35 0.98 -8.61
N GLU A 122 0.08 -0.26 -8.82
CA GLU A 122 -0.12 -1.36 -7.88
C GLU A 122 1.08 -1.46 -6.94
N VAL A 123 0.82 -1.51 -5.64
CA VAL A 123 1.81 -1.52 -4.56
C VAL A 123 1.45 -2.59 -3.54
N CYS A 124 2.43 -3.32 -3.02
CA CYS A 124 2.18 -4.33 -1.99
C CYS A 124 2.19 -3.69 -0.60
N MET A 125 1.02 -3.42 -0.03
CA MET A 125 0.89 -2.81 1.29
C MET A 125 0.82 -3.88 2.39
N PRO A 126 1.46 -3.68 3.56
CA PRO A 126 1.27 -4.56 4.71
C PRO A 126 -0.21 -4.70 5.09
N PRO A 127 -0.67 -5.85 5.59
CA PRO A 127 -2.03 -6.06 6.06
C PRO A 127 -2.22 -5.49 7.48
N CYS A 128 -1.83 -4.23 7.69
CA CYS A 128 -2.01 -3.50 8.94
C CYS A 128 -2.51 -2.07 8.66
N GLU A 129 -2.87 -1.35 9.71
CA GLU A 129 -3.38 0.01 9.61
C GLU A 129 -2.29 0.98 9.15
N CYS A 130 -2.63 1.86 8.20
CA CYS A 130 -1.75 2.93 7.77
C CYS A 130 -1.79 4.05 8.83
N LEU A 131 -0.70 4.21 9.57
CA LEU A 131 -0.56 5.21 10.63
C LEU A 131 -0.50 6.64 10.08
N GLY A 132 0.04 6.81 8.87
CA GLY A 132 0.15 8.13 8.26
C GLY A 132 0.39 8.09 6.75
N VAL A 133 -0.12 9.12 6.07
CA VAL A 133 0.17 9.38 4.65
C VAL A 133 0.76 10.77 4.53
N PHE A 134 2.00 10.84 4.08
CA PHE A 134 2.75 12.08 3.98
C PHE A 134 3.01 12.43 2.52
N HIS A 135 2.62 13.64 2.14
CA HIS A 135 2.91 14.18 0.82
C HIS A 135 4.03 15.21 0.94
N ASN A 136 4.98 15.19 0.01
CA ASN A 136 5.94 16.27 -0.05
C ASN A 136 5.28 17.56 -0.59
N ARG A 137 5.89 18.72 -0.30
CA ARG A 137 5.39 20.03 -0.77
C ARG A 137 5.24 20.12 -2.31
N ARG A 138 5.96 19.29 -3.06
CA ARG A 138 5.94 19.28 -4.53
C ARG A 138 4.86 18.36 -5.12
N GLY A 139 4.17 17.57 -4.28
CA GLY A 139 3.16 16.58 -4.70
C GLY A 139 3.70 15.39 -5.49
N ASN A 140 5.02 15.19 -5.55
CA ASN A 140 5.64 14.15 -6.37
C ASN A 140 6.27 13.02 -5.55
N ARG A 141 6.12 13.06 -4.22
CA ARG A 141 6.45 11.98 -3.29
C ARG A 141 5.26 11.78 -2.36
N VAL A 142 4.88 10.52 -2.19
CA VAL A 142 3.91 10.05 -1.19
C VAL A 142 4.59 8.99 -0.35
N THR A 143 4.51 9.12 0.97
CA THR A 143 5.02 8.14 1.92
C THR A 143 3.85 7.56 2.70
N TYR A 144 3.73 6.24 2.71
CA TYR A 144 2.79 5.50 3.55
C TYR A 144 3.53 4.89 4.73
N ASP A 145 3.14 5.25 5.94
CA ASP A 145 3.73 4.78 7.19
C ASP A 145 2.83 3.73 7.84
N PHE A 146 3.36 2.53 8.07
CA PHE A 146 2.71 1.40 8.72
C PHE A 146 3.42 1.01 10.04
N GLY A 147 4.19 1.93 10.62
CA GLY A 147 4.94 1.75 11.85
C GLY A 147 6.31 1.10 11.62
N GLN A 148 6.32 -0.22 11.37
CA GLN A 148 7.57 -0.95 11.08
C GLN A 148 7.91 -1.02 9.59
N TYR A 149 7.03 -0.52 8.74
CA TYR A 149 7.20 -0.52 7.30
C TYR A 149 6.83 0.85 6.76
N GLU A 150 7.65 1.36 5.86
CA GLU A 150 7.41 2.60 5.13
C GLU A 150 7.47 2.31 3.64
N ILE A 151 6.46 2.78 2.90
CA ILE A 151 6.46 2.71 1.44
C ILE A 151 6.55 4.12 0.88
N GLU A 152 7.66 4.42 0.19
CA GLU A 152 7.86 5.69 -0.49
C GLU A 152 7.57 5.53 -1.99
N ILE A 153 6.63 6.33 -2.51
CA ILE A 153 6.31 6.39 -3.93
C ILE A 153 6.73 7.74 -4.49
N ILE A 154 7.61 7.73 -5.50
CA ILE A 154 8.21 8.93 -6.09
C ILE A 154 7.91 8.99 -7.58
N SER A 155 7.25 10.07 -8.03
CA SER A 155 7.05 10.38 -9.43
C SER A 155 8.14 11.33 -9.93
N ARG A 156 9.03 10.84 -10.81
CA ARG A 156 10.14 11.65 -11.36
C ARG A 156 10.62 11.12 -12.71
N LEU A 157 10.92 12.03 -13.64
CA LEU A 157 11.52 11.73 -14.96
C LEU A 157 10.73 10.68 -15.78
N GLY A 158 9.40 10.79 -15.79
CA GLY A 158 8.53 9.88 -16.55
C GLY A 158 8.47 8.44 -16.01
N VAL A 159 8.89 8.22 -14.76
CA VAL A 159 8.89 6.92 -14.07
C VAL A 159 8.29 7.11 -12.68
N VAL A 160 7.51 6.13 -12.23
CA VAL A 160 7.10 6.00 -10.82
C VAL A 160 8.05 5.02 -10.14
N ILE A 161 8.62 5.42 -9.01
CA ILE A 161 9.55 4.61 -8.22
C ILE A 161 8.83 4.22 -6.93
N VAL A 162 8.76 2.94 -6.63
CA VAL A 162 8.22 2.41 -5.37
C VAL A 162 9.40 1.88 -4.55
N ASP A 163 9.65 2.44 -3.38
CA ASP A 163 10.74 2.03 -2.48
C ASP A 163 10.16 1.48 -1.18
N TYR A 164 10.54 0.25 -0.84
CA TYR A 164 10.12 -0.41 0.39
C TYR A 164 11.20 -0.24 1.46
N ASN A 165 10.84 0.37 2.58
CA ASN A 165 11.68 0.50 3.76
C ASN A 165 11.05 -0.27 4.92
N SER A 166 11.87 -0.98 5.68
CA SER A 166 11.54 -1.79 6.85
C SER A 166 12.57 -1.51 7.94
#